data_AF-A0A1Z2LAU9-F1
#
_entry.id   AF-A0A1Z2LAU9-F1
#
_cell.length_a   1.000
_cell.length_b   1.000
_cell.length_c   1.000
_cell.angle_alpha   90.00
_cell.angle_beta   90.00
_cell.angle_gamma   90.00
#
_symmetry.space_group_name_H-M   'P 1'
#
loop_
_entity.id
_entity.type
_entity.pdbx_description
1 polymer ?
#
loop_
_entity_poly.entity_id
_entity_poly.type
_entity_poly.pdbx_seq_one_letter_code
_entity_poly.pdbx_strand_id
1 'polypeptide(L)' 'MNNCVETAEPAPGFLAVRDSKRAAGPALLFTPTAWSAFVGGLSEGVLRPLAGH' A
#
# COMPACT_ATOMS: atom_id res chain seq x y z
N MET A 1 -13.67 -12.74 7.39
CA MET A 1 -12.27 -12.30 7.23
C MET A 1 -12.07 -11.87 5.78
N ASN A 2 -11.99 -10.57 5.47
CA ASN A 2 -11.77 -10.12 4.09
C ASN A 2 -10.96 -8.82 4.01
N ASN A 3 -9.85 -8.68 4.76
CA ASN A 3 -9.00 -7.49 4.63
C ASN A 3 -8.05 -7.66 3.43
N CYS A 4 -8.64 -7.68 2.23
CA CYS A 4 -7.91 -7.86 0.98
C CYS A 4 -7.48 -6.51 0.41
N VAL A 5 -6.23 -6.43 -0.01
CA VAL A 5 -5.69 -5.33 -0.81
C VAL A 5 -5.53 -5.80 -2.25
N GLU A 6 -5.76 -4.90 -3.20
CA GLU A 6 -5.52 -5.15 -4.62
C GLU A 6 -4.46 -4.19 -5.14
N THR A 7 -3.71 -4.65 -6.14
CA THR A 7 -2.64 -3.89 -6.78
C THR A 7 -2.80 -3.83 -8.29
N ALA A 8 -2.28 -2.77 -8.89
CA ALA A 8 -2.20 -2.60 -10.33
C ALA A 8 -0.97 -1.75 -10.71
N GLU A 9 -0.47 -1.92 -11.92
CA GLU A 9 0.57 -1.07 -12.53
C GLU A 9 -0.10 -0.11 -13.52
N PRO A 10 -0.55 1.09 -13.09
CA PRO A 10 -1.28 2.01 -13.96
C PRO A 10 -0.38 2.68 -15.02
N ALA A 11 0.93 2.70 -14.78
CA ALA A 11 1.95 3.23 -15.68
C ALA A 11 3.32 2.59 -15.34
N PRO A 12 4.28 2.59 -16.27
CA PRO A 12 5.63 2.08 -16.01
C PRO A 12 6.26 2.78 -14.80
N GLY A 13 6.73 2.00 -13.83
CA GLY A 13 7.37 2.53 -12.63
C GLY A 13 6.39 3.08 -11.59
N PHE A 14 5.12 2.68 -11.61
CA PHE A 14 4.16 3.02 -10.57
C PHE A 14 3.35 1.80 -10.12
N LEU A 15 3.11 1.72 -8.82
CA LEU A 15 2.26 0.69 -8.20
C LEU A 15 1.08 1.38 -7.51
N ALA A 16 -0.13 1.11 -7.98
CA ALA A 16 -1.36 1.51 -7.31
C ALA A 16 -1.78 0.42 -6.32
N VAL A 17 -2.10 0.80 -5.08
CA VAL A 17 -2.59 -0.09 -4.03
C VAL A 17 -3.89 0.47 -3.47
N ARG A 18 -4.92 -0.38 -3.33
CA ARG A 18 -6.20 0.02 -2.75
C ARG A 18 -6.81 -1.07 -1.87
N ASP A 19 -7.71 -0.64 -0.99
CA ASP A 19 -8.59 -1.56 -0.26
C ASP A 19 -9.65 -2.13 -1.21
N SER A 20 -9.73 -3.46 -1.30
CA SER A 20 -10.65 -4.15 -2.21
C SER A 20 -12.12 -3.83 -1.91
N LYS A 21 -12.47 -3.58 -0.64
CA LYS A 21 -13.84 -3.22 -0.23
C LYS A 21 -14.21 -1.79 -0.60
N ARG A 22 -13.22 -0.96 -0.91
CA ARG A 22 -13.37 0.42 -1.36
C ARG A 22 -12.78 0.60 -2.76
N ALA A 23 -13.07 -0.33 -3.67
CA ALA A 23 -12.56 -0.31 -5.05
C ALA A 23 -12.92 0.96 -5.84
N ALA A 24 -14.05 1.62 -5.51
CA ALA A 24 -14.45 2.91 -6.11
C ALA A 24 -13.74 4.13 -5.48
N GLY A 25 -12.99 3.93 -4.40
CA GLY A 25 -12.21 4.98 -3.73
C GLY A 25 -10.84 5.21 -4.37
N PRO A 26 -10.11 6.25 -3.91
CA PRO A 26 -8.78 6.55 -4.41
C PRO A 26 -7.78 5.43 -4.07
N ALA A 27 -6.88 5.14 -5.01
CA ALA A 27 -5.73 4.28 -4.78
C ALA A 27 -4.53 5.09 -4.27
N LEU A 28 -3.70 4.49 -3.42
CA LEU A 28 -2.39 5.02 -3.08
C LEU A 28 -1.40 4.66 -4.19
N LEU A 29 -0.65 5.64 -4.68
CA LEU A 29 0.31 5.44 -5.76
C LEU A 29 1.74 5.47 -5.22
N PHE A 30 2.51 4.41 -5.48
CA PHE A 30 3.89 4.26 -5.06
C PHE A 30 4.84 4.26 -6.26
N THR A 31 6.02 4.85 -6.08
CA THR A 31 7.19 4.51 -6.90
C THR A 31 7.80 3.19 -6.40
N PRO A 32 8.62 2.48 -7.19
CA PRO A 32 9.27 1.24 -6.77
C PRO A 32 10.08 1.43 -5.49
N THR A 33 10.86 2.51 -5.40
CA THR A 33 11.66 2.83 -4.21
C THR A 33 10.78 3.06 -2.98
N ALA A 34 9.67 3.79 -3.13
CA ALA A 34 8.75 4.04 -2.02
C ALA A 34 8.05 2.76 -1.55
N TRP A 35 7.67 1.88 -2.48
CA TRP A 35 7.08 0.58 -2.15
C TRP A 35 8.07 -0.32 -1.39
N SER A 36 9.31 -0.43 -1.88
CA SER A 36 10.35 -1.20 -1.21
C SER A 36 10.65 -0.67 0.20
N ALA A 37 10.74 0.65 0.37
CA ALA A 37 10.94 1.27 1.68
C ALA A 37 9.74 1.02 2.62
N PHE A 38 8.51 1.07 2.10
CA PHE A 38 7.31 0.76 2.87
C PHE A 38 7.30 -0.68 3.37
N VAL A 39 7.52 -1.67 2.49
CA VAL A 39 7.55 -3.08 2.88
C VAL A 39 8.72 -3.38 3.83
N GLY A 40 9.92 -2.86 3.52
CA GLY A 40 11.08 -2.99 4.40
C GLY A 40 10.82 -2.43 5.79
N GLY A 41 10.24 -1.23 5.87
CA GLY A 41 9.93 -0.61 7.14
C GLY A 41 8.89 -1.38 7.98
N LEU A 42 7.95 -2.08 7.33
CA LEU A 42 7.03 -2.99 8.01
C LEU A 42 7.75 -4.24 8.54
N SER A 43 8.63 -4.85 7.75
CA SER A 43 9.41 -6.02 8.15
C SER A 43 10.38 -5.72 9.30
N GLU A 44 10.99 -4.54 9.30
CA GLU A 44 11.91 -4.08 10.35
C GLU A 44 11.16 -3.57 11.60
N GLY A 45 9.84 -3.39 11.53
CA GLY A 45 9.02 -2.88 12.63
C GLY A 45 9.22 -1.40 12.95
N VAL A 46 9.87 -0.65 12.05
CA VAL A 46 10.06 0.80 12.14
C VAL A 46 8.82 1.56 11.67
N LEU A 47 8.09 1.01 10.70
CA LEU A 47 6.75 1.45 10.35
C LEU A 47 5.75 0.67 11.21
N ARG A 48 5.23 1.36 12.22
CA ARG A 48 4.23 0.83 13.14
C ARG A 48 2.94 1.58 12.90
N PRO A 49 1.78 0.90 12.98
CA PRO A 49 0.51 1.60 13.00
C PRO A 49 0.59 2.70 14.05
N LEU A 50 0.27 3.93 13.66
CA LEU A 50 0.04 4.97 14.65
C LEU A 50 -1.08 4.43 15.54
N ALA A 51 -0.78 4.22 16.82
CA ALA A 51 -1.81 3.86 17.78
C ALA A 51 -2.80 5.03 17.84
N GLY A 52 -3.90 4.90 17.11
CA GLY A 52 -4.94 5.89 16.96
C GLY A 52 -6.29 5.21 17.15
N HIS A 53 -7.06 5.78 18.08
CA HIS A 53 -8.45 5.44 18.43
C HIS A 53 -9.37 5.26 17.23
#